data_AF-A0A662HWD0-F1
#
_entry.id   AF-A0A662HWD0-F1
#
_cell.length_a   1.000
_cell.length_b   1.000
_cell.length_c   1.000
_cell.angle_alpha   90.00
_cell.angle_beta   90.00
_cell.angle_gamma   90.00
#
_symmetry.space_group_name_H-M   'P 1'
#
loop_
_entity.id
_entity.type
_entity.pdbx_description
1 polymer ?
#
loop_
_entity_poly.entity_id
_entity_poly.type
_entity_poly.pdbx_seq_one_letter_code
_entity_poly.pdbx_strand_id
1 'polypeptide(L)'
;MSRGQLYTTTTLVIATLVVAATIMAVAFTPSHIPVAGVESVLLRGQLYTLTVNTLAYASRGGDFKTFLSQQLAKASKAYIPVKQVDVKEVSIKQGLSKCTVEYRTPYGTEKFTVYLQVKILDKRTRLDSTTGLYVVELNVEASCDQYYPKKIHFYSSTGKTSYKWTGQYYKVAVYLQEKKKFTLYAVDWRNIRVYIEVNP
;
A
#
# COMPACT_ATOMS: atom_id res chain seq x y z
N MET A 1 47.12 -45.42 7.21
CA MET A 1 47.60 -44.10 7.67
C MET A 1 47.74 -43.18 6.47
N SER A 2 47.04 -42.04 6.54
CA SER A 2 47.20 -40.78 5.80
C SER A 2 47.41 -40.79 4.27
N ARG A 3 46.31 -40.52 3.53
CA ARG A 3 46.35 -39.89 2.19
C ARG A 3 46.67 -38.40 2.39
N GLY A 4 47.93 -38.01 2.26
CA GLY A 4 48.34 -36.60 2.29
C GLY A 4 48.13 -35.94 0.93
N GLN A 5 47.05 -35.16 0.79
CA GLN A 5 46.86 -34.30 -0.37
C GLN A 5 47.94 -33.21 -0.38
N LEU A 6 48.91 -33.32 -1.29
CA LEU A 6 49.81 -32.24 -1.69
C LEU A 6 48.98 -31.18 -2.44
N TYR A 7 48.31 -30.30 -1.69
CA TYR A 7 47.89 -29.02 -2.24
C TYR A 7 49.13 -28.15 -2.36
N THR A 8 49.73 -28.19 -3.54
CA THR A 8 50.90 -27.38 -3.87
C THR A 8 50.55 -25.90 -3.74
N THR A 9 51.45 -25.13 -3.14
CA THR A 9 51.39 -23.66 -2.97
C THR A 9 50.97 -22.92 -4.25
N THR A 10 51.29 -23.48 -5.42
CA THR A 10 50.81 -23.02 -6.73
C THR A 10 49.29 -22.98 -6.87
N THR A 11 48.57 -23.97 -6.33
CA THR A 11 47.09 -24.03 -6.40
C THR A 11 46.45 -22.91 -5.58
N LEU A 12 47.03 -22.58 -4.42
CA LEU A 12 46.56 -21.51 -3.55
C LEU A 12 46.81 -20.12 -4.18
N VAL A 13 47.96 -19.95 -4.83
CA VAL A 13 48.33 -18.71 -5.55
C VAL A 13 47.43 -18.49 -6.77
N ILE A 14 47.13 -19.54 -7.53
CA ILE A 14 46.18 -19.45 -8.66
C ILE A 14 44.78 -19.10 -8.15
N ALA A 15 44.30 -19.74 -7.08
CA ALA A 15 42.98 -19.45 -6.53
C ALA A 15 42.87 -18.00 -6.02
N THR A 16 43.89 -17.49 -5.34
CA THR A 16 43.90 -16.09 -4.87
C THR A 16 43.99 -15.10 -6.02
N LEU A 17 44.77 -15.38 -7.07
CA LEU A 17 44.81 -14.55 -8.28
C LEU A 17 43.47 -14.53 -9.01
N VAL A 18 42.80 -15.68 -9.13
CA VAL A 18 41.47 -15.75 -9.77
C VAL A 18 40.45 -14.98 -8.95
N VAL A 19 40.43 -15.11 -7.63
CA VAL A 19 39.51 -14.36 -6.76
C VAL A 19 39.80 -12.85 -6.84
N ALA A 20 41.06 -12.43 -6.78
CA ALA A 20 41.44 -11.03 -6.89
C ALA A 20 41.10 -10.44 -8.26
N ALA A 21 41.34 -11.18 -9.34
CA ALA A 21 40.96 -10.79 -10.70
C ALA A 21 39.45 -10.72 -10.87
N THR A 22 38.68 -11.62 -10.25
CA THR A 22 37.22 -11.60 -10.28
C THR A 22 36.67 -10.40 -9.51
N ILE A 23 37.22 -10.10 -8.33
CA ILE A 23 36.83 -8.92 -7.54
C ILE A 23 37.18 -7.63 -8.29
N MET A 24 38.36 -7.53 -8.90
CA MET A 24 38.70 -6.39 -9.75
C MET A 24 37.80 -6.31 -10.98
N ALA A 25 37.48 -7.43 -11.63
CA ALA A 25 36.55 -7.45 -12.74
C ALA A 25 35.16 -6.95 -12.33
N VAL A 26 34.64 -7.35 -11.17
CA VAL A 26 33.34 -6.90 -10.64
C VAL A 26 33.38 -5.44 -10.15
N ALA A 27 34.50 -4.98 -9.59
CA ALA A 27 34.66 -3.61 -9.11
C ALA A 27 34.93 -2.60 -10.24
N PHE A 28 35.57 -3.04 -11.34
CA PHE A 28 35.93 -2.22 -12.50
C PHE A 28 35.10 -2.50 -13.75
N THR A 29 34.19 -3.48 -13.75
CA THR A 29 33.01 -3.36 -14.62
C THR A 29 32.12 -2.34 -13.95
N PRO A 30 32.04 -1.09 -14.45
CA PRO A 30 30.91 -0.26 -14.10
C PRO A 30 29.68 -1.11 -14.44
N SER A 31 28.91 -1.47 -13.42
CA SER A 31 27.53 -1.86 -13.61
C SER A 31 26.83 -0.63 -14.15
N HIS A 32 27.00 -0.39 -15.45
CA HIS A 32 26.19 0.49 -16.25
C HIS A 32 24.81 -0.15 -16.24
N ILE A 33 24.06 0.04 -15.15
CA ILE A 33 22.62 -0.03 -15.20
C ILE A 33 22.28 1.04 -16.23
N PRO A 34 21.76 0.68 -17.42
CA PRO A 34 21.37 1.67 -18.40
C PRO A 34 20.40 2.64 -17.72
N VAL A 35 20.77 3.93 -17.69
CA VAL A 35 20.00 5.01 -17.04
C VAL A 35 18.58 5.12 -17.63
N ALA A 36 18.34 4.48 -18.78
CA ALA A 36 17.02 4.29 -19.40
C ALA A 36 15.96 3.58 -18.52
N GLY A 37 16.33 2.95 -17.39
CA GLY A 37 15.39 2.28 -16.48
C GLY A 37 15.03 3.04 -15.20
N VAL A 38 15.86 3.98 -14.75
CA VAL A 38 15.62 4.69 -13.47
C VAL A 38 14.50 5.72 -13.63
N GLU A 39 14.46 6.40 -14.78
CA GLU A 39 13.41 7.38 -15.08
C GLU A 39 12.02 6.75 -15.14
N SER A 40 11.90 5.56 -15.75
CA SER A 40 10.61 4.86 -15.86
C SER A 40 10.11 4.35 -14.51
N VAL A 41 11.00 3.85 -13.64
CA VAL A 41 10.66 3.45 -12.27
C VAL A 41 10.25 4.65 -11.41
N LEU A 42 10.98 5.76 -11.50
CA LEU A 42 10.63 7.00 -10.79
C LEU A 42 9.27 7.55 -11.26
N LEU A 43 9.05 7.59 -12.58
CA LEU A 43 7.78 8.02 -13.16
C LEU A 43 6.63 7.13 -12.70
N ARG A 44 6.80 5.80 -12.73
CA ARG A 44 5.80 4.86 -12.23
C ARG A 44 5.47 5.10 -10.76
N GLY A 45 6.47 5.37 -9.92
CA GLY A 45 6.29 5.72 -8.51
C GLY A 45 5.51 7.02 -8.32
N GLN A 46 5.78 8.04 -9.12
CA GLN A 46 5.06 9.32 -9.10
C GLN A 46 3.61 9.17 -9.55
N LEU A 47 3.36 8.42 -10.63
CA LEU A 47 2.01 8.16 -11.15
C LEU A 47 1.18 7.31 -10.18
N TYR A 48 1.79 6.32 -9.52
CA TYR A 48 1.14 5.57 -8.45
C TYR A 48 0.77 6.49 -7.29
N THR A 49 1.70 7.33 -6.83
CA THR A 49 1.46 8.28 -5.72
C THR A 49 0.33 9.25 -6.05
N LEU A 50 0.31 9.77 -7.28
CA LEU A 50 -0.76 10.61 -7.81
C LEU A 50 -2.12 9.88 -7.77
N THR A 51 -2.15 8.62 -8.22
CA THR A 51 -3.37 7.79 -8.22
C THR A 51 -3.88 7.56 -6.80
N VAL A 52 -2.99 7.19 -5.88
CA VAL A 52 -3.28 6.98 -4.46
C VAL A 52 -3.84 8.24 -3.82
N ASN A 53 -3.17 9.39 -3.99
CA ASN A 53 -3.61 10.66 -3.41
C ASN A 53 -4.97 11.09 -3.95
N THR A 54 -5.23 10.84 -5.23
CA THR A 54 -6.53 11.12 -5.84
C THR A 54 -7.62 10.23 -5.25
N LEU A 55 -7.36 8.93 -5.07
CA LEU A 55 -8.30 8.02 -4.41
C LEU A 55 -8.52 8.41 -2.94
N ALA A 56 -7.47 8.80 -2.23
CA ALA A 56 -7.55 9.29 -0.85
C ALA A 56 -8.45 10.53 -0.75
N TYR A 57 -8.33 11.49 -1.67
CA TYR A 57 -9.21 12.65 -1.75
C TYR A 57 -10.66 12.24 -2.03
N ALA A 58 -10.87 11.40 -3.04
CA ALA A 58 -12.22 10.98 -3.45
C ALA A 58 -12.93 10.16 -2.36
N SER A 59 -12.20 9.28 -1.67
CA SER A 59 -12.72 8.48 -0.54
C SER A 59 -13.19 9.32 0.64
N ARG A 60 -12.84 10.62 0.66
CA ARG A 60 -13.32 11.60 1.63
C ARG A 60 -14.54 12.41 1.19
N GLY A 61 -15.07 12.13 0.00
CA GLY A 61 -16.19 12.86 -0.61
C GLY A 61 -15.77 13.84 -1.71
N GLY A 62 -14.49 13.86 -2.10
CA GLY A 62 -14.00 14.69 -3.20
C GLY A 62 -14.29 14.12 -4.58
N ASP A 63 -14.22 14.96 -5.62
CA ASP A 63 -14.31 14.51 -7.01
C ASP A 63 -12.96 13.98 -7.52
N PHE A 64 -12.91 12.69 -7.87
CA PHE A 64 -11.68 12.02 -8.30
C PHE A 64 -11.11 12.62 -9.60
N LYS A 65 -11.95 12.77 -10.64
CA LYS A 65 -11.48 13.16 -11.98
C LYS A 65 -10.97 14.60 -12.00
N THR A 66 -11.67 15.48 -11.30
CA THR A 66 -11.33 16.90 -11.16
C THR A 66 -10.01 17.04 -10.41
N PHE A 67 -9.85 16.35 -9.27
CA PHE A 67 -8.61 16.42 -8.49
C PHE A 67 -7.41 15.85 -9.26
N LEU A 68 -7.58 14.71 -9.94
CA LEU A 68 -6.51 14.14 -10.77
C LEU A 68 -6.05 15.11 -11.86
N SER A 69 -7.01 15.74 -12.55
CA SER A 69 -6.72 16.70 -13.61
C SER A 69 -5.98 17.93 -13.07
N GLN A 70 -6.38 18.44 -11.91
CA GLN A 70 -5.70 19.55 -11.23
C GLN A 70 -4.27 19.20 -10.83
N GLN A 71 -4.04 17.99 -10.30
CA GLN A 71 -2.71 17.55 -9.90
C GLN A 71 -1.80 17.36 -11.11
N LEU A 72 -2.31 16.82 -12.22
CA LEU A 72 -1.57 16.69 -13.47
C LEU A 72 -1.25 18.06 -14.11
N ALA A 73 -2.17 19.01 -14.04
CA ALA A 73 -1.94 20.37 -14.56
C ALA A 73 -0.85 21.12 -13.77
N LYS A 74 -0.72 20.84 -12.46
CA LYS A 74 0.33 21.40 -11.61
C LYS A 74 1.67 20.68 -11.74
N ALA A 75 1.67 19.42 -12.18
CA ALA A 75 2.89 18.66 -12.37
C ALA A 75 3.66 19.20 -13.58
N SER A 76 4.96 19.46 -13.40
CA SER A 76 5.79 19.85 -14.53
C SER A 76 5.90 18.70 -15.52
N LYS A 77 5.59 18.99 -16.79
CA LYS A 77 5.68 18.04 -17.90
C LYS A 77 7.09 17.48 -18.11
N ALA A 78 8.12 18.17 -17.59
CA ALA A 78 9.49 17.69 -17.61
C ALA A 78 9.72 16.50 -16.65
N TYR A 79 8.91 16.38 -15.60
CA TYR A 79 9.04 15.32 -14.59
C TYR A 79 7.96 14.24 -14.73
N ILE A 80 6.74 14.62 -15.12
CA ILE A 80 5.65 13.67 -15.37
C ILE A 80 5.14 13.85 -16.80
N PRO A 81 5.83 13.29 -17.82
CA PRO A 81 5.45 13.43 -19.21
C PRO A 81 4.26 12.52 -19.53
N VAL A 82 3.05 12.91 -19.12
CA VAL A 82 1.83 12.17 -19.44
C VAL A 82 1.25 12.67 -20.75
N LYS A 83 1.09 11.77 -21.73
CA LYS A 83 0.43 12.07 -23.01
C LYS A 83 -1.09 11.99 -22.89
N GLN A 84 -1.58 10.99 -22.19
CA GLN A 84 -3.00 10.73 -22.01
C GLN A 84 -3.25 10.04 -20.67
N VAL A 85 -4.39 10.35 -20.06
CA VAL A 85 -4.91 9.66 -18.87
C VAL A 85 -6.28 9.13 -19.17
N ASP A 86 -6.52 7.88 -18.79
CA ASP A 86 -7.83 7.25 -18.86
C ASP A 86 -8.21 6.66 -17.50
N VAL A 87 -9.34 7.12 -16.97
CA VAL A 87 -9.88 6.65 -15.69
C VAL A 87 -10.89 5.55 -15.98
N LYS A 88 -10.43 4.30 -15.87
CA LYS A 88 -11.22 3.11 -16.20
C LYS A 88 -12.31 2.82 -15.17
N GLU A 89 -12.03 3.03 -13.89
CA GLU A 89 -12.95 2.73 -12.79
C GLU A 89 -12.68 3.65 -11.60
N VAL A 90 -13.75 4.10 -10.95
CA VAL A 90 -13.73 4.67 -9.60
C VAL A 90 -14.94 4.10 -8.86
N SER A 91 -14.70 3.38 -7.76
CA SER A 91 -15.75 2.77 -6.95
C SER A 91 -15.53 3.12 -5.49
N ILE A 92 -16.42 3.93 -4.93
CA ILE A 92 -16.43 4.29 -3.51
C ILE A 92 -17.79 3.88 -2.97
N LYS A 93 -17.79 2.79 -2.21
CA LYS A 93 -19.00 2.20 -1.61
C LYS A 93 -18.67 1.60 -0.26
N GLN A 94 -19.68 1.16 0.46
CA GLN A 94 -19.49 0.54 1.77
C GLN A 94 -18.49 -0.62 1.68
N GLY A 95 -17.45 -0.59 2.52
CA GLY A 95 -16.39 -1.59 2.57
C GLY A 95 -15.37 -1.53 1.42
N LEU A 96 -15.46 -0.61 0.46
CA LEU A 96 -14.53 -0.51 -0.66
C LEU A 96 -14.29 0.91 -1.15
N SER A 97 -13.01 1.26 -1.27
CA SER A 97 -12.53 2.40 -2.05
C SER A 97 -11.53 1.88 -3.09
N LYS A 98 -11.87 1.99 -4.37
CA LYS A 98 -11.08 1.45 -5.49
C LYS A 98 -11.03 2.44 -6.64
N CYS A 99 -9.90 2.50 -7.33
CA CYS A 99 -9.82 3.09 -8.66
C CYS A 99 -8.93 2.27 -9.59
N THR A 100 -9.10 2.48 -10.88
CA THR A 100 -8.19 1.99 -11.92
C THR A 100 -7.91 3.11 -12.91
N VAL A 101 -6.63 3.45 -13.05
CA VAL A 101 -6.17 4.54 -13.92
C VAL A 101 -5.08 4.03 -14.85
N GLU A 102 -5.15 4.44 -16.10
CA GLU A 102 -4.19 4.13 -17.15
C GLU A 102 -3.55 5.42 -17.65
N TYR A 103 -2.22 5.47 -17.63
CA TYR A 103 -1.42 6.60 -18.08
C TYR A 103 -0.61 6.18 -19.31
N ARG A 104 -0.75 6.92 -20.40
CA ARG A 104 0.13 6.79 -21.56
C ARG A 104 1.29 7.77 -21.40
N THR A 105 2.51 7.24 -21.39
CA THR A 105 3.76 7.99 -21.24
C THR A 105 4.63 7.79 -22.50
N PRO A 106 5.72 8.56 -22.68
CA PRO A 106 6.72 8.29 -23.71
C PRO A 106 7.32 6.89 -23.63
N TYR A 107 7.35 6.29 -22.44
CA TYR A 107 8.01 5.02 -22.16
C TYR A 107 7.08 3.81 -22.24
N GLY A 108 5.77 4.04 -22.43
CA GLY A 108 4.78 2.97 -22.50
C GLY A 108 3.48 3.32 -21.76
N THR A 109 2.69 2.28 -21.49
CA THR A 109 1.41 2.41 -20.77
C THR A 109 1.57 1.90 -19.35
N GLU A 110 1.28 2.75 -18.37
CA GLU A 110 1.29 2.43 -16.95
C GLU A 110 -0.14 2.33 -16.43
N LYS A 111 -0.53 1.17 -15.90
CA LYS A 111 -1.87 0.92 -15.36
C LYS A 111 -1.78 0.62 -13.87
N PHE A 112 -2.55 1.34 -13.08
CA PHE A 112 -2.63 1.17 -11.64
C PHE A 112 -4.05 0.79 -11.24
N THR A 113 -4.19 -0.25 -10.42
CA THR A 113 -5.42 -0.55 -9.69
C THR A 113 -5.10 -0.35 -8.22
N VAL A 114 -5.67 0.70 -7.63
CA VAL A 114 -5.44 1.04 -6.22
C VAL A 114 -6.72 0.76 -5.46
N TYR A 115 -6.64 0.06 -4.33
CA TYR A 115 -7.79 -0.16 -3.49
C TYR A 115 -7.46 -0.28 -2.00
N LEU A 116 -8.47 0.02 -1.20
CA LEU A 116 -8.62 -0.42 0.17
C LEU A 116 -9.99 -1.08 0.28
N GLN A 117 -10.01 -2.31 0.75
CA GLN A 117 -11.22 -3.07 1.00
C GLN A 117 -11.23 -3.54 2.45
N VAL A 118 -12.39 -3.45 3.08
CA VAL A 118 -12.57 -3.84 4.48
C VAL A 118 -13.84 -4.66 4.59
N LYS A 119 -13.77 -5.78 5.31
CA LYS A 119 -14.86 -6.73 5.50
C LYS A 119 -15.01 -7.08 6.98
N ILE A 120 -16.25 -7.08 7.47
CA ILE A 120 -16.56 -7.60 8.80
C ILE A 120 -16.66 -9.12 8.70
N LEU A 121 -15.85 -9.82 9.48
CA LEU A 121 -15.84 -11.28 9.60
C LEU A 121 -16.79 -11.77 10.68
N ASP A 122 -16.76 -11.10 11.84
CA ASP A 122 -17.59 -11.40 13.00
C ASP A 122 -18.01 -10.11 13.69
N LYS A 123 -19.17 -10.13 14.33
CA LYS A 123 -19.72 -9.00 15.09
C LYS A 123 -20.42 -9.52 16.33
N ARG A 124 -20.08 -8.93 17.47
CA ARG A 124 -20.74 -9.18 18.75
C ARG A 124 -21.03 -7.86 19.44
N THR A 125 -22.15 -7.81 20.15
CA THR A 125 -22.53 -6.65 20.94
C THR A 125 -22.82 -7.10 22.35
N ARG A 126 -22.24 -6.42 23.33
CA ARG A 126 -22.46 -6.68 24.76
C ARG A 126 -22.59 -5.38 25.53
N LEU A 127 -23.27 -5.43 26.67
CA LEU A 127 -23.25 -4.34 27.65
C LEU A 127 -22.05 -4.57 28.58
N ASP A 128 -21.19 -3.57 28.71
CA ASP A 128 -20.09 -3.58 29.66
C ASP A 128 -20.61 -3.11 31.03
N SER A 129 -20.71 -4.04 31.98
CA SER A 129 -21.31 -3.79 33.30
C SER A 129 -20.50 -2.81 34.17
N THR A 130 -19.21 -2.61 33.88
CA THR A 130 -18.36 -1.68 34.63
C THR A 130 -18.57 -0.25 34.16
N THR A 131 -18.74 -0.04 32.86
CA THR A 131 -18.85 1.29 32.26
C THR A 131 -20.28 1.71 31.93
N GLY A 132 -21.22 0.76 31.90
CA GLY A 132 -22.60 0.98 31.45
C GLY A 132 -22.73 1.19 29.94
N LEU A 133 -21.65 1.02 29.16
CA LEU A 133 -21.63 1.26 27.72
C LEU A 133 -21.88 -0.01 26.93
N TYR A 134 -22.54 0.13 25.78
CA TYR A 134 -22.60 -0.92 24.78
C TYR A 134 -21.25 -1.02 24.05
N VAL A 135 -20.67 -2.21 24.01
CA VAL A 135 -19.43 -2.50 23.29
C VAL A 135 -19.78 -3.36 22.08
N VAL A 136 -19.54 -2.82 20.90
CA VAL A 136 -19.64 -3.55 19.63
C VAL A 136 -18.24 -4.00 19.23
N GLU A 137 -17.99 -5.30 19.35
CA GLU A 137 -16.74 -5.97 18.99
C GLU A 137 -16.84 -6.51 17.57
N LEU A 138 -15.87 -6.16 16.74
CA LEU A 138 -15.80 -6.49 15.32
C LEU A 138 -14.47 -7.17 15.01
N ASN A 139 -14.53 -8.29 14.31
CA ASN A 139 -13.36 -8.86 13.64
C ASN A 139 -13.38 -8.35 12.20
N VAL A 140 -12.37 -7.57 11.83
CA VAL A 140 -12.33 -6.83 10.58
C VAL A 140 -11.12 -7.24 9.75
N GLU A 141 -11.36 -7.81 8.58
CA GLU A 141 -10.34 -8.07 7.57
C GLU A 141 -10.14 -6.83 6.71
N ALA A 142 -8.90 -6.55 6.34
CA ALA A 142 -8.59 -5.45 5.45
C ALA A 142 -7.55 -5.88 4.41
N SER A 143 -7.78 -5.49 3.16
CA SER A 143 -6.93 -5.79 2.01
C SER A 143 -6.72 -4.57 1.13
N CYS A 144 -5.58 -4.55 0.43
CA CYS A 144 -5.20 -3.47 -0.47
C CYS A 144 -4.38 -4.00 -1.64
N ASP A 145 -4.15 -3.15 -2.64
CA ASP A 145 -3.32 -3.45 -3.82
C ASP A 145 -1.84 -3.71 -3.51
N GLN A 146 -1.38 -3.37 -2.31
CA GLN A 146 -0.07 -3.80 -1.81
C GLN A 146 -0.21 -5.04 -0.94
N TYR A 147 0.78 -5.95 -1.04
CA TYR A 147 0.79 -7.28 -0.40
C TYR A 147 0.49 -7.27 1.11
N TYR A 148 0.70 -6.14 1.80
CA TYR A 148 0.31 -6.01 3.19
C TYR A 148 0.07 -4.56 3.60
N PRO A 149 -1.06 -4.22 4.25
CA PRO A 149 -1.26 -2.87 4.72
C PRO A 149 -0.37 -2.55 5.93
N LYS A 150 0.55 -1.58 5.78
CA LYS A 150 1.54 -1.26 6.83
C LYS A 150 0.91 -0.79 8.15
N LYS A 151 -0.25 -0.12 8.09
CA LYS A 151 -1.05 0.28 9.25
C LYS A 151 -2.45 0.68 8.81
N ILE A 152 -3.47 0.27 9.56
CA ILE A 152 -4.86 0.74 9.40
C ILE A 152 -5.33 1.33 10.71
N HIS A 153 -5.88 2.53 10.62
CA HIS A 153 -6.49 3.27 11.72
C HIS A 153 -8.01 3.12 11.65
N PHE A 154 -8.63 2.76 12.76
CA PHE A 154 -10.09 2.64 12.87
C PHE A 154 -10.64 3.72 13.79
N TYR A 155 -11.74 4.34 13.39
CA TYR A 155 -12.48 5.29 14.22
C TYR A 155 -13.97 5.31 13.87
N SER A 156 -14.79 5.73 14.82
CA SER A 156 -16.22 5.99 14.66
C SER A 156 -16.50 7.43 15.08
N SER A 157 -17.50 8.07 14.46
CA SER A 157 -17.97 9.41 14.87
C SER A 157 -18.83 9.38 16.14
N THR A 158 -19.38 8.22 16.50
CA THR A 158 -20.41 8.11 17.56
C THR A 158 -19.90 7.50 18.86
N GLY A 159 -18.62 7.14 18.93
CA GLY A 159 -18.10 6.39 20.07
C GLY A 159 -16.59 6.27 20.09
N LYS A 160 -16.04 6.06 21.30
CA LYS A 160 -14.63 5.72 21.47
C LYS A 160 -14.36 4.43 20.71
N THR A 161 -13.28 4.40 19.94
CA THR A 161 -12.87 3.22 19.16
C THR A 161 -11.51 2.76 19.63
N SER A 162 -11.36 1.47 19.91
CA SER A 162 -10.06 0.83 20.13
C SER A 162 -9.88 -0.28 19.11
N TYR A 163 -8.64 -0.56 18.71
CA TYR A 163 -8.36 -1.61 17.74
C TYR A 163 -6.97 -2.20 17.96
N LYS A 164 -6.83 -3.50 17.66
CA LYS A 164 -5.55 -4.21 17.68
C LYS A 164 -5.44 -5.20 16.53
N TRP A 165 -4.25 -5.34 15.98
CA TRP A 165 -3.94 -6.36 14.98
C TRP A 165 -3.73 -7.72 15.64
N THR A 166 -4.29 -8.79 15.06
CA THR A 166 -4.16 -10.16 15.60
C THR A 166 -3.18 -11.05 14.84
N GLY A 167 -2.59 -10.57 13.74
CA GLY A 167 -1.85 -11.40 12.79
C GLY A 167 -2.65 -11.77 11.54
N GLN A 168 -3.99 -11.75 11.62
CA GLN A 168 -4.89 -12.11 10.52
C GLN A 168 -5.99 -11.08 10.26
N TYR A 169 -6.50 -10.45 11.31
CA TYR A 169 -7.56 -9.43 11.23
C TYR A 169 -7.38 -8.38 12.34
N TYR A 170 -8.13 -7.29 12.24
CA TYR A 170 -8.22 -6.29 13.29
C TYR A 170 -9.38 -6.63 14.24
N LYS A 171 -9.11 -6.70 15.54
CA LYS A 171 -10.15 -6.67 16.57
C LYS A 171 -10.44 -5.22 16.87
N VAL A 172 -11.63 -4.75 16.50
CA VAL A 172 -12.08 -3.37 16.70
C VAL A 172 -13.21 -3.39 17.73
N ALA A 173 -13.13 -2.54 18.75
CA ALA A 173 -14.20 -2.34 19.73
C ALA A 173 -14.69 -0.89 19.66
N VAL A 174 -16.00 -0.71 19.54
CA VAL A 174 -16.66 0.60 19.53
C VAL A 174 -17.57 0.70 20.74
N TYR A 175 -17.34 1.72 21.56
CA TYR A 175 -18.07 1.96 22.80
C TYR A 175 -19.16 3.01 22.56
N LEU A 176 -20.41 2.66 22.82
CA LEU A 176 -21.61 3.45 22.53
C LEU A 176 -22.44 3.62 23.81
N GLN A 177 -23.02 4.82 23.96
CA GLN A 177 -23.98 5.11 25.05
C GLN A 177 -25.30 4.34 24.87
N GLU A 178 -25.71 4.16 23.61
CA GLU A 178 -26.98 3.54 23.24
C GLU A 178 -26.76 2.57 22.09
N LYS A 179 -27.65 1.57 21.99
CA LYS A 179 -27.63 0.58 20.92
C LYS A 179 -28.16 1.18 19.60
N LYS A 180 -27.34 1.99 18.92
CA LYS A 180 -27.68 2.66 17.66
C LYS A 180 -26.71 2.36 16.53
N LYS A 181 -27.21 2.43 15.28
CA LYS A 181 -26.40 2.31 14.07
C LYS A 181 -25.26 3.33 14.09
N PHE A 182 -24.09 2.92 13.61
CA PHE A 182 -22.94 3.81 13.50
C PHE A 182 -22.11 3.50 12.25
N THR A 183 -21.26 4.45 11.87
CA THR A 183 -20.31 4.28 10.77
C THR A 183 -18.92 4.04 11.34
N LEU A 184 -18.34 2.88 11.02
CA LEU A 184 -16.94 2.60 11.25
C LEU A 184 -16.13 3.07 10.04
N TYR A 185 -15.15 3.93 10.27
CA TYR A 185 -14.18 4.33 9.28
C TYR A 185 -12.87 3.56 9.46
N ALA A 186 -12.27 3.16 8.35
CA ALA A 186 -10.95 2.58 8.27
C ALA A 186 -10.09 3.44 7.34
N VAL A 187 -8.89 3.82 7.79
CA VAL A 187 -7.94 4.63 7.02
C VAL A 187 -6.59 3.94 7.00
N ASP A 188 -6.05 3.73 5.82
CA ASP A 188 -4.71 3.15 5.68
C ASP A 188 -3.59 4.21 5.75
N TRP A 189 -2.33 3.78 5.78
CA TRP A 189 -1.14 4.65 5.81
C TRP A 189 -1.00 5.57 4.58
N ARG A 190 -1.75 5.28 3.50
CA ARG A 190 -1.81 6.08 2.27
C ARG A 190 -2.95 7.10 2.33
N ASN A 191 -3.62 7.21 3.47
CA ASN A 191 -4.78 8.05 3.70
C ASN A 191 -6.01 7.65 2.86
N ILE A 192 -6.10 6.45 2.31
CA ILE A 192 -7.34 5.99 1.67
C ILE A 192 -8.34 5.64 2.77
N ARG A 193 -9.57 6.17 2.68
CA ARG A 193 -10.64 5.93 3.65
C ARG A 193 -11.66 4.93 3.10
N VAL A 194 -12.15 4.05 3.94
CA VAL A 194 -13.33 3.22 3.69
C VAL A 194 -14.30 3.41 4.85
N TYR A 195 -15.60 3.30 4.59
CA TYR A 195 -16.62 3.30 5.63
C TYR A 195 -17.41 2.00 5.61
N ILE A 196 -17.88 1.58 6.78
CA ILE A 196 -18.80 0.46 6.95
C ILE A 196 -19.90 0.91 7.91
N GLU A 197 -21.16 0.80 7.49
CA GLU A 197 -22.30 0.95 8.39
C GLU A 197 -22.47 -0.32 9.23
N VAL A 198 -22.56 -0.14 10.54
CA VAL A 198 -22.66 -1.23 11.52
C VAL A 198 -23.94 -1.05 12.33
N ASN A 199 -24.76 -2.10 12.32
CA ASN A 199 -25.93 -2.22 13.17
C ASN A 199 -25.54 -3.04 14.43
N PRO A 200 -25.61 -2.49 15.65
CA PRO A 200 -25.26 -3.21 16.87
C PRO A 200 -26.18 -4.39 17.19
#